data_AF-A0A4R5APK2-F1
#
_entry.id   AF-A0A4R5APK2-F1
#
_cell.length_a   1.000
_cell.length_b   1.000
_cell.length_c   1.000
_cell.angle_alpha   90.00
_cell.angle_beta   90.00
_cell.angle_gamma   90.00
#
_symmetry.space_group_name_H-M   'P 1'
#
loop_
_entity.id
_entity.type
_entity.pdbx_description
1 polymer ?
#
loop_
_entity_poly.entity_id
_entity_poly.type
_entity_poly.pdbx_seq_one_letter_code
_entity_poly.pdbx_strand_id
1 'polypeptide(L)'
;MEEEIRLLLESRRALREAVAAAERGRDATADDLRAVRQRLTAKTDEALPHDEQIRRRITSAIESAFTTALRALTARWNQIVNLLKSACERLDEALKEAELRLLQREEAVRQAQQRTT
;
A
#
# COMPACT_ATOMS: atom_id res chain seq x y z
N MET A 1 2.62 -29.80 5.42
CA MET A 1 3.24 -28.84 6.36
C MET A 1 4.39 -28.08 5.71
N GLU A 2 5.43 -28.73 5.19
CA GLU A 2 6.50 -28.00 4.46
C GLU A 2 5.97 -27.26 3.22
N GLU A 3 5.09 -27.89 2.44
CA GLU A 3 4.44 -27.26 1.29
C GLU A 3 3.50 -26.10 1.68
N GLU A 4 2.81 -26.22 2.82
CA GLU A 4 1.95 -25.17 3.39
C GLU A 4 2.79 -23.95 3.81
N ILE A 5 3.89 -24.18 4.52
CA ILE A 5 4.84 -23.12 4.91
C ILE A 5 5.43 -22.44 3.66
N ARG A 6 5.81 -23.20 2.63
CA ARG A 6 6.30 -22.65 1.36
C ARG A 6 5.26 -21.73 0.70
N LEU A 7 4.00 -22.17 0.60
CA LEU A 7 2.92 -21.38 0.01
C LEU A 7 2.63 -20.11 0.83
N LEU A 8 2.70 -20.18 2.16
CA LEU A 8 2.55 -19.02 3.04
C LEU A 8 3.69 -18.02 2.85
N LEU A 9 4.94 -18.50 2.70
CA LEU A 9 6.10 -17.65 2.43
C LEU A 9 6.00 -16.93 1.08
N GLU A 10 5.60 -17.64 0.03
CA GLU A 10 5.36 -17.08 -1.30
C GLU A 10 4.25 -16.02 -1.27
N SER A 11 3.13 -16.36 -0.62
CA SER A 11 1.99 -15.45 -0.46
C SER A 11 2.38 -14.18 0.32
N ARG A 12 3.17 -14.33 1.38
CA ARG A 12 3.70 -13.20 2.16
C ARG A 12 4.60 -12.31 1.32
N ARG A 13 5.49 -12.91 0.52
CA ARG A 13 6.37 -12.15 -0.37
C ARG A 13 5.55 -11.34 -1.38
N ALA A 14 4.59 -11.98 -2.04
CA ALA A 14 3.72 -11.32 -3.02
C ALA A 14 2.93 -10.16 -2.38
N LEU A 15 2.40 -10.34 -1.17
CA LEU A 15 1.69 -9.27 -0.45
C LEU A 15 2.60 -8.11 -0.06
N ARG A 16 3.83 -8.36 0.40
CA ARG A 16 4.79 -7.29 0.71
C ARG A 16 5.20 -6.52 -0.54
N GLU A 17 5.39 -7.21 -1.67
CA GLU A 17 5.63 -6.57 -2.97
C GLU A 17 4.44 -5.72 -3.41
N ALA A 18 3.21 -6.19 -3.19
CA ALA A 18 1.97 -5.46 -3.47
C ALA A 18 1.82 -4.20 -2.58
N VAL A 19 2.16 -4.27 -1.29
CA VAL A 19 2.21 -3.11 -0.39
C VAL A 19 3.18 -2.06 -0.93
N ALA A 20 4.40 -2.46 -1.26
CA ALA A 20 5.41 -1.55 -1.78
C ALA A 20 4.99 -0.93 -3.13
N ALA A 21 4.34 -1.71 -4.00
CA ALA A 21 3.79 -1.20 -5.25
C ALA A 21 2.66 -0.19 -5.03
N ALA A 22 1.76 -0.46 -4.07
CA ALA A 22 0.67 0.45 -3.72
C ALA A 22 1.20 1.77 -3.12
N GLU A 23 2.22 1.71 -2.25
CA GLU A 23 2.86 2.90 -1.69
C GLU A 23 3.52 3.75 -2.78
N ARG A 24 4.26 3.13 -3.72
CA ARG A 24 4.81 3.85 -4.89
C ARG A 24 3.73 4.44 -5.79
N GLY A 25 2.64 3.71 -6.02
CA GLY A 25 1.51 4.18 -6.83
C GLY A 25 0.80 5.39 -6.22
N ARG A 26 0.66 5.43 -4.88
CA ARG A 26 0.14 6.58 -4.15
C ARG A 26 1.02 7.81 -4.39
N ASP A 27 2.33 7.66 -4.22
CA ASP A 27 3.27 8.78 -4.32
C ASP A 27 3.31 9.32 -5.77
N ALA A 28 3.36 8.44 -6.77
CA ALA A 28 3.27 8.82 -8.18
C ALA A 28 1.98 9.57 -8.51
N THR A 29 0.82 9.09 -8.01
CA THR A 29 -0.47 9.77 -8.22
C THR A 29 -0.49 11.17 -7.60
N ALA A 30 0.13 11.34 -6.43
CA ALA A 30 0.23 12.64 -5.77
C ALA A 30 1.10 13.63 -6.56
N ASP A 31 2.20 13.14 -7.15
CA ASP A 31 3.07 13.94 -8.00
C ASP A 31 2.40 14.33 -9.32
N ASP A 32 1.67 13.41 -9.96
CA ASP A 32 0.89 13.68 -11.16
C ASP A 32 -0.17 14.77 -10.91
N LEU A 33 -0.91 14.68 -9.81
CA LEU A 33 -1.88 15.72 -9.42
C LEU A 33 -1.22 17.07 -9.21
N ARG A 34 -0.04 17.09 -8.57
CA ARG A 34 0.72 18.33 -8.37
C ARG A 34 1.16 18.94 -9.70
N ALA A 35 1.63 18.11 -10.64
CA ALA A 35 2.05 18.54 -11.96
C ALA A 35 0.88 19.09 -12.79
N VAL A 36 -0.27 18.41 -12.77
CA VAL A 36 -1.49 18.90 -13.46
C VAL A 36 -1.95 20.22 -12.86
N ARG A 37 -1.97 20.35 -11.52
CA ARG A 37 -2.30 21.61 -10.85
C ARG A 37 -1.41 22.76 -11.33
N GLN A 38 -0.09 22.56 -11.31
CA GLN A 38 0.88 23.57 -11.76
C GLN A 38 0.66 23.97 -13.22
N ARG A 39 0.40 22.99 -14.09
CA ARG A 39 0.13 23.24 -15.50
C ARG A 39 -1.16 24.05 -15.72
N LEU A 40 -2.22 23.74 -14.98
CA LEU A 40 -3.48 24.48 -15.08
C LEU A 40 -3.36 25.91 -14.56
N THR A 41 -2.64 26.12 -13.46
CA THR A 41 -2.34 27.46 -12.94
C THR A 41 -1.55 28.26 -13.97
N ALA A 42 -0.45 27.72 -14.50
CA ALA A 42 0.37 28.40 -15.51
C ALA A 42 -0.44 28.77 -16.77
N LYS A 43 -1.26 27.85 -17.28
CA LYS A 43 -2.14 28.12 -18.42
C LYS A 43 -3.20 29.18 -18.12
N THR A 44 -3.68 29.26 -16.88
CA THR A 44 -4.62 30.31 -16.45
C THR A 44 -3.93 31.66 -16.46
N ASP A 45 -2.68 31.72 -16.01
CA ASP A 45 -1.87 32.94 -15.99
C ASP A 45 -1.58 33.45 -17.41
N GLU A 46 -1.25 32.53 -18.34
CA GLU A 46 -1.02 32.83 -19.76
C GLU A 46 -2.29 33.31 -20.47
N ALA A 47 -3.44 32.69 -20.19
CA ALA A 47 -4.70 32.99 -20.87
C ALA A 47 -5.35 34.30 -20.41
N LEU A 48 -5.07 34.74 -19.18
CA LEU A 48 -5.69 35.90 -18.55
C LEU A 48 -4.62 36.89 -18.07
N PRO A 49 -3.80 37.48 -18.97
CA PRO A 49 -2.66 38.29 -18.57
C PRO A 49 -3.06 39.57 -17.82
N HIS A 50 -4.22 40.15 -18.16
CA HIS A 50 -4.68 41.43 -17.62
C HIS A 50 -5.82 41.32 -16.60
N ASP A 51 -6.42 40.14 -16.43
CA ASP A 51 -7.58 39.92 -15.57
C ASP A 51 -7.20 39.26 -14.23
N GLU A 52 -6.44 39.99 -13.40
CA GLU A 52 -5.92 39.51 -12.10
C GLU A 52 -7.03 38.93 -11.21
N GLN A 53 -8.18 39.58 -11.13
CA GLN A 53 -9.28 39.12 -10.26
C GLN A 53 -9.84 37.77 -10.72
N ILE A 54 -10.00 37.57 -12.03
CA ILE A 54 -10.51 36.33 -12.60
C ILE A 54 -9.46 35.22 -12.41
N ARG A 55 -8.19 35.52 -12.70
CA ARG A 55 -7.06 34.62 -12.50
C ARG A 55 -6.95 34.13 -11.05
N ARG A 56 -7.08 35.02 -10.06
CA ARG A 56 -7.09 34.65 -8.63
C ARG A 56 -8.24 33.71 -8.28
N ARG A 57 -9.45 34.00 -8.77
CA ARG A 57 -10.63 33.16 -8.51
C ARG A 57 -10.45 31.76 -9.10
N ILE A 58 -9.98 31.67 -10.34
CA ILE A 58 -9.75 30.39 -11.01
C ILE A 58 -8.62 29.62 -10.31
N THR A 59 -7.50 30.27 -10.01
CA THR A 59 -6.37 29.64 -9.31
C THR A 59 -6.78 29.10 -7.94
N SER A 60 -7.53 29.88 -7.15
CA SER A 60 -8.07 29.42 -5.87
C SER A 60 -9.03 28.24 -6.02
N ALA A 61 -9.89 28.24 -7.04
CA ALA A 61 -10.76 27.12 -7.33
C ALA A 61 -9.98 25.85 -7.72
N ILE A 62 -8.94 25.99 -8.55
CA ILE A 62 -8.01 24.90 -8.91
C ILE A 62 -7.34 24.36 -7.64
N GLU A 63 -6.77 25.22 -6.80
CA GLU A 63 -6.10 24.80 -5.57
C GLU A 63 -7.02 24.05 -4.62
N SER A 64 -8.24 24.56 -4.43
CA SER A 64 -9.26 23.94 -3.57
C SER A 64 -9.69 22.56 -4.10
N ALA A 65 -9.96 22.46 -5.41
CA ALA A 65 -10.36 21.20 -6.04
C ALA A 65 -9.25 20.15 -5.96
N PHE A 66 -8.01 20.52 -6.27
CA PHE A 66 -6.86 19.59 -6.22
C PHE A 66 -6.50 19.20 -4.80
N THR A 67 -6.62 20.11 -3.82
CA THR A 67 -6.42 19.78 -2.40
C THR A 67 -7.45 18.74 -1.94
N THR A 68 -8.71 18.92 -2.34
CA THR A 68 -9.79 17.99 -2.00
C THR A 68 -9.56 16.63 -2.65
N ALA A 69 -9.22 16.61 -3.94
CA ALA A 69 -8.92 15.38 -4.67
C ALA A 69 -7.73 14.63 -4.05
N LEU A 70 -6.64 15.35 -3.73
CA LEU A 70 -5.46 14.76 -3.10
C LEU A 70 -5.79 14.14 -1.74
N ARG A 71 -6.58 14.82 -0.91
CA ARG A 71 -7.02 14.29 0.40
C ARG A 71 -7.84 13.01 0.23
N ALA A 72 -8.82 13.02 -0.66
CA ALA A 72 -9.68 11.86 -0.92
C ALA A 72 -8.88 10.66 -1.45
N LEU A 73 -7.99 10.89 -2.41
CA LEU A 73 -7.13 9.85 -2.97
C LEU A 73 -6.13 9.32 -1.95
N THR A 74 -5.52 10.19 -1.16
CA THR A 74 -4.60 9.78 -0.07
C THR A 74 -5.34 8.92 0.95
N ALA A 75 -6.55 9.31 1.37
CA ALA A 75 -7.36 8.52 2.30
C ALA A 75 -7.69 7.14 1.71
N ARG A 76 -8.06 7.08 0.42
CA ARG A 76 -8.37 5.83 -0.26
C ARG A 76 -7.14 4.92 -0.38
N TRP A 77 -5.98 5.47 -0.75
CA TRP A 77 -4.73 4.72 -0.80
C TRP A 77 -4.32 4.20 0.57
N ASN A 78 -4.44 5.00 1.62
CA ASN A 78 -4.15 4.56 2.98
C ASN A 78 -5.05 3.39 3.40
N GLN A 79 -6.34 3.39 3.01
CA GLN A 79 -7.22 2.24 3.25
C GLN A 79 -6.71 0.97 2.54
N ILE A 80 -6.31 1.08 1.28
CA ILE A 80 -5.77 -0.06 0.50
C ILE A 80 -4.50 -0.60 1.16
N VAL A 81 -3.55 0.28 1.49
CA VAL A 81 -2.29 -0.10 2.14
C VAL A 81 -2.55 -0.76 3.49
N ASN A 82 -3.48 -0.22 4.30
CA ASN A 82 -3.83 -0.80 5.60
C ASN A 82 -4.44 -2.20 5.45
N LEU A 83 -5.33 -2.41 4.47
CA LEU A 83 -5.89 -3.73 4.20
C LEU A 83 -4.81 -4.75 3.83
N LEU A 84 -3.85 -4.36 2.99
CA LEU A 84 -2.73 -5.22 2.59
C LEU A 84 -1.78 -5.49 3.77
N LYS A 85 -1.54 -4.51 4.64
CA LYS A 85 -0.73 -4.68 5.86
C LYS A 85 -1.40 -5.65 6.84
N SER A 86 -2.69 -5.52 7.09
CA SER A 86 -3.43 -6.48 7.92
C SER A 86 -3.46 -7.89 7.32
N ALA A 87 -3.51 -8.01 5.98
CA ALA A 87 -3.37 -9.31 5.33
C ALA A 87 -1.97 -9.92 5.53
N CYS A 88 -0.91 -9.10 5.49
CA CYS A 88 0.46 -9.55 5.81
C CYS A 88 0.57 -10.02 7.26
N GLU A 89 0.02 -9.27 8.22
CA GLU A 89 0.05 -9.62 9.65
C GLU A 89 -0.61 -10.98 9.90
N ARG A 90 -1.80 -11.21 9.33
CA ARG A 90 -2.50 -12.49 9.43
C ARG A 90 -1.73 -13.66 8.81
N LEU A 91 -1.01 -13.43 7.71
CA LEU A 91 -0.14 -14.45 7.13
C LEU A 91 1.09 -14.72 7.99
N ASP A 92 1.69 -13.69 8.58
CA ASP A 92 2.82 -13.85 9.49
C ASP A 92 2.42 -14.64 10.76
N GLU A 93 1.19 -14.46 11.26
CA GLU A 93 0.61 -15.29 12.31
C GLU A 93 0.41 -16.75 11.85
N ALA A 94 -0.24 -16.96 10.71
CA ALA A 94 -0.47 -18.30 10.16
C ALA A 94 0.84 -19.06 9.90
N LEU A 95 1.88 -18.36 9.45
CA LEU A 95 3.21 -18.93 9.24
C LEU A 95 3.82 -19.39 10.56
N LYS A 96 3.79 -18.55 11.60
CA LYS A 96 4.29 -18.91 12.94
C LYS A 96 3.58 -20.13 13.50
N GLU A 97 2.27 -20.21 13.33
CA GLU A 97 1.50 -21.38 13.76
C GLU A 97 1.89 -22.64 12.98
N ALA A 98 2.06 -22.55 11.67
CA ALA A 98 2.47 -23.68 10.83
C ALA A 98 3.88 -24.18 11.20
N GLU A 99 4.82 -23.27 11.44
CA GLU A 99 6.18 -23.58 11.90
C GLU A 99 6.16 -24.25 13.28
N LEU A 100 5.36 -23.75 14.22
CA LEU A 100 5.21 -24.35 15.55
C LEU A 100 4.64 -25.78 15.47
N ARG A 101 3.61 -25.99 14.62
CA ARG A 101 3.04 -27.33 14.39
C ARG A 101 4.06 -28.30 13.82
N LEU A 102 4.93 -27.83 12.92
CA LEU A 102 5.99 -28.65 12.35
C LEU A 102 7.00 -29.07 13.43
N LEU A 103 7.49 -28.12 14.24
CA LEU A 103 8.42 -28.39 15.33
C LEU A 103 7.86 -29.39 16.34
N GLN A 104 6.62 -29.21 16.77
CA GLN A 104 5.95 -30.13 17.70
C GLN A 104 5.85 -31.55 17.13
N ARG A 105 5.59 -31.68 15.83
CA ARG A 105 5.52 -32.98 15.15
C ARG A 105 6.89 -33.65 15.08
N GLU A 106 7.93 -32.90 14.72
CA GLU A 106 9.31 -33.41 14.69
C GLU A 106 9.80 -33.87 16.06
N GLU A 107 9.42 -33.14 17.12
CA GLU A 107 9.73 -33.51 18.49
C GLU A 107 8.98 -34.76 18.94
N ALA A 108 7.69 -34.89 18.60
CA ALA A 108 6.92 -36.10 18.86
C ALA A 108 7.50 -37.34 18.15
N VAL A 109 7.97 -37.19 16.91
CA VAL A 109 8.64 -38.27 16.17
C VAL A 109 9.95 -38.67 16.85
N ARG A 110 10.78 -37.72 17.26
CA ARG A 110 12.03 -37.99 18.00
C ARG A 110 11.78 -38.72 19.32
N GLN A 111 10.78 -38.28 20.09
CA GLN A 111 10.42 -38.93 21.36
C GLN A 111 9.88 -40.35 21.15
N ALA A 112 9.11 -40.59 20.08
CA ALA A 112 8.65 -41.94 19.73
C ALA A 112 9.82 -42.86 19.37
N GLN A 113 10.77 -42.38 18.56
CA GLN A 113 11.96 -43.14 18.19
C GLN A 113 12.81 -43.54 19.41
N GLN A 114 12.99 -42.63 20.37
CA GLN A 114 13.74 -42.89 21.61
C GLN A 114 13.06 -43.90 22.56
N ARG A 115 11.74 -44.08 22.48
CA ARG A 115 10.99 -45.06 23.29
C ARG A 115 10.97 -46.46 22.70
N THR A 116 11.39 -46.61 21.43
CA THR A 116 11.33 -47.90 20.70
C THR A 116 12.70 -48.57 20.58
N THR A 117 13.75 -47.92 21.09
CA THR A 117 15.13 -48.41 21.28
C THR A 117 15.42 -48.59 22.75
#